data_AF-A0A2M6WFS9-F1
#
_entry.id   AF-A0A2M6WFS9-F1
#
_cell.length_a   1.000
_cell.length_b   1.000
_cell.length_c   1.000
_cell.angle_alpha   90.00
_cell.angle_beta   90.00
_cell.angle_gamma   90.00
#
_symmetry.space_group_name_H-M   'P 1'
#
loop_
_entity.id
_entity.type
_entity.pdbx_description
1 polymer ?
#
loop_
_entity_poly.entity_id
_entity_poly.type
_entity_poly.pdbx_seq_one_letter_code
_entity_poly.pdbx_strand_id
1 'polypeptide(L)'
;MTSGILFLVTSVAGILMFYQLQQVTDIGNSAAAIFAADATLEKATYDYLTSPTYMYDPANPCFTTPPCTGPTVSLSNGASGSSYLVIPPPGTANAATTITAEGRGPGGRTIRLLQNTFLINP
;
A
#
# COMPACT_ATOMS: atom_id res chain seq x y z
N MET A 1 25.38 -24.05 42.76
CA MET A 1 25.34 -24.09 41.27
C MET A 1 23.95 -23.74 40.69
N THR A 2 22.90 -23.57 41.50
CA THR A 2 21.52 -23.27 41.05
C THR A 2 21.24 -21.79 40.74
N SER A 3 21.89 -20.85 41.44
CA SER A 3 21.65 -19.41 41.25
C SER A 3 22.07 -18.91 39.85
N GLY A 4 23.19 -19.38 39.31
CA GLY A 4 23.65 -18.98 37.96
C GLY A 4 22.75 -19.47 36.83
N ILE A 5 22.12 -20.64 36.99
CA ILE A 5 21.18 -21.20 35.99
C ILE A 5 19.88 -20.39 35.97
N LEU A 6 19.38 -19.97 37.13
CA LEU A 6 18.18 -19.13 37.22
C LEU A 6 18.38 -17.74 36.59
N PHE A 7 19.57 -17.14 36.75
CA PHE A 7 19.92 -15.88 36.07
C PHE A 7 20.05 -16.03 34.55
N LEU A 8 20.58 -17.16 34.08
CA LEU A 8 20.67 -17.46 32.65
C LEU A 8 19.29 -17.61 32.02
N VAL A 9 18.39 -18.37 32.66
CA VAL A 9 17.03 -18.59 32.17
C VAL A 9 16.22 -17.29 32.11
N THR A 10 16.31 -16.46 33.15
CA THR A 10 15.61 -15.16 33.18
C THR A 10 16.15 -14.16 32.15
N SER A 11 17.47 -14.15 31.93
CA SER A 11 18.08 -13.29 30.89
C SER A 11 17.66 -13.72 29.48
N VAL A 12 17.64 -15.03 29.21
CA VAL A 12 17.18 -15.57 27.92
C VAL A 12 15.68 -15.30 27.72
N ALA A 13 14.86 -15.49 28.76
CA ALA A 13 13.43 -15.18 28.69
C ALA A 13 13.17 -13.69 28.41
N GLY A 14 13.92 -12.78 29.02
CA GLY A 14 13.82 -11.35 28.77
C GLY A 14 14.17 -10.97 27.31
N ILE A 15 15.22 -11.57 26.76
CA ILE A 15 15.62 -11.36 25.36
C ILE A 15 14.55 -11.90 24.40
N LEU A 16 14.00 -13.09 24.67
CA LEU A 16 12.93 -13.67 23.85
C LEU A 16 11.64 -12.84 23.91
N MET A 17 11.30 -12.29 25.08
CA MET A 17 10.16 -11.40 25.24
C MET A 17 10.32 -10.12 24.43
N PHE A 18 11.53 -9.56 24.38
CA PHE A 18 11.83 -8.40 23.55
C PHE A 18 11.63 -8.69 22.05
N TYR A 19 12.09 -9.86 21.58
CA TYR A 19 11.83 -10.28 20.19
C TYR A 19 10.34 -10.45 19.88
N GLN A 20 9.56 -11.00 20.82
CA GLN A 20 8.12 -11.14 20.65
C GLN A 20 7.43 -9.77 20.56
N LEU A 21 7.82 -8.80 21.38
CA LEU A 21 7.27 -7.44 21.33
C LEU A 21 7.57 -6.76 19.99
N GLN A 22 8.79 -6.89 19.48
CA GLN A 22 9.15 -6.37 18.16
C GLN A 22 8.29 -7.00 17.04
N GLN A 23 8.11 -8.32 17.07
CA GLN A 23 7.26 -9.01 16.10
C GLN A 23 5.81 -8.51 16.14
N VAL A 24 5.24 -8.32 17.33
CA VAL A 24 3.87 -7.79 17.47
C VAL A 24 3.76 -6.38 16.91
N THR A 25 4.74 -5.51 17.16
CA THR A 25 4.74 -4.15 16.59
C THR A 25 4.90 -4.15 15.06
N ASP A 26 5.72 -5.05 14.51
CA ASP A 26 5.92 -5.17 13.07
C ASP A 26 4.66 -5.70 12.36
N ILE A 27 3.92 -6.61 13.00
CA ILE A 27 2.63 -7.11 12.50
C ILE A 27 1.61 -5.95 12.43
N GLY A 28 1.49 -5.14 13.48
CA GLY A 28 0.58 -4.00 13.50
C GLY A 28 0.90 -2.96 12.42
N ASN A 29 2.18 -2.63 12.25
CA ASN A 29 2.65 -1.70 11.23
C ASN A 29 2.44 -2.23 9.81
N SER A 30 2.62 -3.54 9.62
CA SER A 30 2.37 -4.19 8.34
C SER A 30 0.88 -4.22 8.01
N ALA A 31 0.02 -4.50 8.99
CA ALA A 31 -1.44 -4.46 8.81
C ALA A 31 -1.93 -3.06 8.42
N ALA A 32 -1.39 -2.01 9.04
CA ALA A 32 -1.69 -0.63 8.68
C ALA A 32 -1.27 -0.29 7.24
N ALA A 33 -0.08 -0.73 6.82
CA ALA A 33 0.39 -0.54 5.45
C ALA A 33 -0.49 -1.30 4.43
N ILE A 34 -0.93 -2.51 4.79
CA ILE A 34 -1.85 -3.30 3.97
C ILE A 34 -3.18 -2.57 3.80
N PHE A 35 -3.76 -2.11 4.91
CA PHE A 35 -5.01 -1.35 4.89
C PHE A 35 -4.88 -0.06 4.07
N ALA A 36 -3.77 0.66 4.20
CA ALA A 36 -3.52 1.86 3.40
C ALA A 36 -3.45 1.54 1.89
N ALA A 37 -2.84 0.43 1.50
CA ALA A 37 -2.84 -0.04 0.11
C ALA A 37 -4.26 -0.32 -0.39
N ASP A 38 -5.03 -1.12 0.35
CA ASP A 38 -6.39 -1.51 -0.04
C ASP A 38 -7.30 -0.28 -0.13
N ALA A 39 -7.25 0.63 0.85
CA ALA A 39 -8.04 1.86 0.85
C ALA A 39 -7.73 2.79 -0.32
N THR A 40 -6.45 2.95 -0.68
CA THR A 40 -6.08 3.75 -1.86
C THR A 40 -6.52 3.12 -3.16
N LEU A 41 -6.49 1.78 -3.27
CA LEU A 41 -6.98 1.06 -4.44
C LEU A 41 -8.49 1.21 -4.62
N GLU A 42 -9.26 1.05 -3.54
CA GLU A 42 -10.71 1.21 -3.58
C GLU A 42 -11.10 2.65 -3.91
N LYS A 43 -10.45 3.64 -3.28
CA LYS A 43 -10.68 5.06 -3.58
C LYS A 43 -10.33 5.39 -5.03
N ALA A 44 -9.20 4.91 -5.52
CA ALA A 44 -8.78 5.11 -6.91
C ALA A 44 -9.79 4.50 -7.89
N THR A 45 -10.28 3.29 -7.60
CA THR A 45 -11.29 2.62 -8.42
C THR A 45 -12.64 3.36 -8.38
N TYR A 46 -13.06 3.83 -7.20
CA TYR A 46 -14.28 4.61 -7.05
C TYR A 46 -14.22 5.93 -7.83
N ASP A 47 -13.11 6.67 -7.69
CA ASP A 47 -12.92 7.95 -8.38
C ASP A 47 -12.91 7.73 -9.90
N TYR A 48 -12.26 6.66 -10.37
CA TYR A 48 -12.26 6.27 -11.78
C TYR A 48 -13.69 6.02 -12.31
N LEU A 49 -14.50 5.25 -11.57
CA LEU A 49 -15.85 4.86 -12.01
C LEU A 49 -16.89 5.97 -11.88
N THR A 50 -16.74 6.87 -10.90
CA THR A 50 -17.74 7.93 -10.63
C THR A 50 -17.40 9.26 -11.27
N SER A 51 -16.11 9.56 -11.49
CA SER A 51 -15.66 10.80 -12.09
C SER A 51 -14.29 10.56 -12.75
N PRO A 52 -14.25 9.96 -13.95
CA PRO A 52 -12.99 9.70 -14.66
C PRO A 52 -12.20 10.98 -14.94
N THR A 53 -12.87 12.15 -14.94
CA THR A 53 -12.27 13.48 -15.01
C THR A 53 -11.45 13.87 -13.79
N TYR A 54 -11.66 13.26 -12.62
CA TYR A 54 -10.88 13.57 -11.40
C TYR A 54 -9.49 12.93 -11.42
N MET A 55 -9.29 11.91 -12.25
CA MET A 55 -7.99 11.27 -12.51
C MET A 55 -7.37 11.73 -13.83
N TYR A 56 -8.07 12.59 -14.56
CA TYR A 56 -7.66 13.19 -15.81
C TYR A 56 -7.50 14.69 -15.57
N ASP A 57 -6.28 15.15 -15.30
CA ASP A 57 -5.99 16.58 -15.36
C ASP A 57 -6.05 17.02 -16.84
N PRO A 58 -7.00 17.89 -17.27
CA PRO A 58 -7.05 18.37 -18.65
C PRO A 58 -5.83 19.25 -19.02
N ALA A 59 -5.09 19.77 -18.04
CA ALA A 59 -3.83 20.49 -18.25
C ALA A 59 -2.62 19.55 -18.35
N ASN A 60 -2.73 18.31 -17.86
CA ASN A 60 -1.67 17.31 -17.92
C ASN A 60 -2.26 15.90 -18.15
N PRO A 61 -2.78 15.64 -19.36
CA PRO A 61 -3.37 14.35 -19.68
C PRO A 61 -2.29 13.26 -19.57
N CYS A 62 -2.40 12.37 -18.58
CA CYS A 62 -1.47 11.25 -18.40
C CYS A 62 -1.41 10.26 -19.58
N PHE A 63 -2.08 10.55 -20.69
CA PHE A 63 -2.05 9.76 -21.92
C PHE A 63 -0.67 9.70 -22.57
N THR A 64 0.26 10.61 -22.24
CA THR A 64 1.58 10.69 -22.88
C THR A 64 2.73 10.17 -22.02
N THR A 65 2.62 10.18 -20.68
CA THR A 65 3.62 9.64 -19.75
C THR A 65 2.95 8.96 -18.54
N PRO A 66 2.56 7.68 -18.63
CA PRO A 66 2.20 6.91 -17.44
C PRO A 66 3.40 6.80 -16.48
N PRO A 67 3.16 6.76 -15.15
CA PRO A 67 1.87 6.59 -14.47
C PRO A 67 1.23 7.88 -13.91
N CYS A 68 -0.12 7.98 -13.94
CA CYS A 68 -0.86 9.04 -13.23
C CYS A 68 -0.74 8.84 -11.71
N THR A 69 -0.52 9.90 -10.93
CA THR A 69 -0.60 9.82 -9.48
C THR A 69 -2.07 9.77 -9.04
N GLY A 70 -2.45 8.70 -8.32
CA GLY A 70 -3.77 8.52 -7.74
C GLY A 70 -3.85 9.00 -6.29
N PRO A 71 -4.96 8.69 -5.57
CA PRO A 71 -5.10 9.03 -4.17
C PRO A 71 -3.98 8.44 -3.30
N THR A 72 -3.58 9.24 -2.32
CA THR A 72 -2.63 8.87 -1.27
C THR A 72 -3.29 8.90 0.10
N VAL A 73 -2.97 7.93 0.95
CA VAL A 73 -3.41 7.88 2.34
C VAL A 73 -2.18 7.87 3.24
N SER A 74 -2.21 8.61 4.34
CA SER A 74 -1.19 8.55 5.38
C SER A 74 -1.87 8.29 6.72
N LEU A 75 -1.36 7.30 7.44
CA LEU A 75 -1.83 6.91 8.77
C LEU A 75 -0.91 7.51 9.83
N SER A 76 -1.44 7.73 11.04
CA SER A 76 -0.72 8.36 12.15
C SER A 76 0.51 7.58 12.63
N ASN A 77 0.58 6.27 12.33
CA ASN A 77 1.75 5.44 12.62
C ASN A 77 2.86 5.54 11.55
N GLY A 78 2.70 6.40 10.54
CA GLY A 78 3.66 6.57 9.45
C GLY A 78 3.49 5.59 8.29
N ALA A 79 2.55 4.64 8.38
CA ALA A 79 2.16 3.84 7.23
C ALA A 79 1.47 4.72 6.19
N SER A 80 1.69 4.44 4.90
CA SER A 80 1.10 5.21 3.81
C SER A 80 0.67 4.31 2.66
N GLY A 81 -0.34 4.75 1.94
CA GLY A 81 -0.82 4.17 0.70
C GLY A 81 -0.64 5.17 -0.42
N SER A 82 -0.24 4.72 -1.60
CA SER A 82 -0.28 5.53 -2.81
C SER A 82 -0.78 4.67 -3.94
N SER A 83 -1.64 5.22 -4.79
CA SER A 83 -2.05 4.55 -6.01
C SER A 83 -1.54 5.29 -7.24
N TYR A 84 -1.45 4.58 -8.34
CA TYR A 84 -1.18 5.13 -9.64
C TYR A 84 -1.99 4.42 -10.72
N LEU A 85 -2.30 5.14 -11.79
CA LEU A 85 -3.19 4.69 -12.83
C LEU A 85 -2.48 4.72 -14.19
N VAL A 86 -2.71 3.68 -14.98
CA VAL A 86 -2.27 3.57 -16.37
C VAL A 86 -3.53 3.43 -17.23
N ILE A 87 -3.84 4.51 -17.96
CA ILE A 87 -4.99 4.56 -18.88
C ILE A 87 -4.47 4.39 -20.32
N PRO A 88 -5.05 3.49 -21.11
CA PRO A 88 -4.72 3.36 -22.53
C PRO A 88 -5.27 4.54 -23.35
N PRO A 89 -4.67 4.86 -24.51
CA PRO A 89 -5.13 5.94 -25.37
C PRO A 89 -6.59 5.78 -25.81
N PRO A 90 -7.34 6.89 -25.97
CA PRO A 90 -8.72 6.85 -26.43
C PRO A 90 -8.83 6.22 -27.83
N GLY A 91 -9.86 5.39 -28.04
CA GLY A 91 -10.09 4.67 -29.32
C GLY A 91 -9.43 3.28 -29.41
N THR A 92 -8.70 2.86 -28.37
CA THR A 92 -8.12 1.52 -28.32
C THR A 92 -9.17 0.52 -27.83
N ALA A 93 -9.74 -0.27 -28.74
CA ALA A 93 -10.69 -1.33 -28.38
C ALA A 93 -10.03 -2.38 -27.47
N ASN A 94 -10.75 -2.85 -26.45
CA ASN A 94 -10.28 -3.84 -25.45
C ASN A 94 -9.06 -3.38 -24.63
N ALA A 95 -8.82 -2.08 -24.51
CA ALA A 95 -7.65 -1.63 -23.81
C ALA A 95 -7.85 -1.69 -22.29
N ALA A 96 -6.94 -2.40 -21.64
CA ALA A 96 -6.96 -2.59 -20.21
C ALA A 96 -6.47 -1.33 -19.49
N THR A 97 -7.30 -0.83 -18.59
CA THR A 97 -6.91 0.21 -17.64
C THR A 97 -6.43 -0.46 -16.36
N THR A 98 -5.27 -0.05 -15.86
CA THR A 98 -4.63 -0.66 -14.69
C THR A 98 -4.46 0.36 -13.58
N ILE A 99 -4.99 0.07 -12.40
CA ILE A 99 -4.73 0.79 -11.16
C ILE A 99 -3.78 -0.06 -10.32
N THR A 100 -2.66 0.52 -9.92
CA THR A 100 -1.75 -0.09 -8.97
C THR A 100 -1.78 0.69 -7.68
N ALA A 101 -1.85 0.02 -6.54
CA ALA A 101 -1.73 0.62 -5.22
C ALA A 101 -0.56 0.02 -4.44
N GLU A 102 0.18 0.86 -3.75
CA GLU A 102 1.33 0.52 -2.92
C GLU A 102 1.05 0.91 -1.48
N GLY A 103 1.18 -0.05 -0.57
CA GLY A 103 1.21 0.18 0.87
C GLY A 103 2.63 0.16 1.39
N ARG A 104 3.04 1.23 2.05
CA ARG A 104 4.34 1.40 2.67
C ARG A 104 4.19 1.41 4.18
N GLY A 105 5.07 0.67 4.85
CA GLY A 105 5.18 0.72 6.30
C GLY A 105 5.87 2.00 6.78
N PRO A 106 5.94 2.20 8.11
CA PRO A 106 6.56 3.40 8.71
C PRO A 106 8.04 3.59 8.32
N GLY A 107 8.74 2.51 7.99
CA GLY A 107 10.11 2.55 7.49
C GLY A 107 10.25 2.87 5.99
N GLY A 108 9.18 3.30 5.32
CA GLY A 108 9.16 3.65 3.89
C GLY A 108 9.25 2.47 2.91
N ARG A 109 9.38 1.25 3.44
CA ARG A 109 9.43 0.00 2.66
C ARG A 109 8.04 -0.38 2.18
N THR A 110 7.94 -0.83 0.93
CA THR A 110 6.70 -1.40 0.39
C THR A 110 6.40 -2.73 1.10
N ILE A 111 5.25 -2.78 1.77
CA ILE A 111 4.73 -3.96 2.46
C ILE A 111 3.74 -4.70 1.54
N ARG A 112 3.02 -3.97 0.70
CA ARG A 112 1.99 -4.52 -0.18
C ARG A 112 1.94 -3.77 -1.49
N LEU A 113 1.73 -4.52 -2.56
CA LEU A 113 1.45 -3.99 -3.89
C LEU A 113 0.23 -4.71 -4.44
N LEU A 114 -0.74 -3.95 -4.91
CA LEU A 114 -1.99 -4.44 -5.44
C LEU A 114 -2.19 -3.87 -6.82
N GLN A 115 -2.76 -4.68 -7.70
CA GLN A 115 -3.06 -4.26 -9.03
C GLN A 115 -4.48 -4.69 -9.38
N ASN A 116 -5.28 -3.74 -9.85
CA ASN A 116 -6.58 -3.98 -10.42
C ASN A 116 -6.53 -3.59 -11.90
N THR A 117 -6.95 -4.49 -12.77
CA THR A 117 -6.95 -4.27 -14.21
C THR A 117 -8.34 -4.55 -14.74
N PHE A 118 -8.94 -3.57 -15.40
CA PHE A 118 -10.29 -3.66 -15.95
C PHE A 118 -10.28 -3.37 -17.45
N LEU A 119 -11.09 -4.15 -18.18
CA LEU A 119 -11.34 -3.95 -19.59
C LEU A 119 -12.56 -3.07 -19.75
N ILE A 120 -12.42 -2.00 -20.52
CA ILE A 120 -13.54 -1.12 -20.86
C ILE A 120 -13.98 -1.50 -22.26
N ASN A 121 -15.11 -2.19 -22.33
CA ASN A 121 -15.81 -2.31 -23.60
C ASN A 121 -16.53 -0.98 -23.86
N PRO A 122 -16.26 -0.33 -25.01
CA PRO A 122 -16.92 0.92 -25.38
C PRO A 122 -18.42 0.75 -25.55
#